data_AF-A0A1G9RD79-F1
#
_entry.id   AF-A0A1G9RD79-F1
#
_cell.length_a   1.000
_cell.length_b   1.000
_cell.length_c   1.000
_cell.angle_alpha   90.00
_cell.angle_beta   90.00
_cell.angle_gamma   90.00
#
_symmetry.space_group_name_H-M   'P 1'
#
loop_
_entity.id
_entity.type
_entity.pdbx_description
1 polymer ?
#
loop_
_entity_poly.entity_id
_entity_poly.type
_entity_poly.pdbx_seq_one_letter_code
_entity_poly.pdbx_strand_id
1 'polypeptide(L)' 'MIMMNFQLDFIEDRVEFFEATELKVLEKRIEEKIEENKAILLGVHSVSHQMYVSEKGQRFYSAVVHFKRK' A
#
# COMPACT_ATOMS: atom_id res chain seq x y z
N MET A 1 -2.85 -29.16 -32.34
CA MET A 1 -2.07 -28.52 -31.26
C MET A 1 -2.59 -27.10 -31.11
N ILE A 2 -3.32 -26.81 -30.04
CA ILE A 2 -3.84 -25.47 -29.77
C ILE A 2 -2.79 -24.77 -28.92
N MET A 3 -2.19 -23.67 -29.41
CA MET A 3 -1.27 -22.86 -28.61
C MET A 3 -2.08 -22.01 -27.64
N MET A 4 -1.81 -22.16 -26.35
CA MET A 4 -2.33 -21.25 -25.34
C MET A 4 -1.46 -19.99 -25.33
N ASN A 5 -2.01 -18.87 -25.79
CA ASN A 5 -1.38 -17.56 -25.64
C ASN A 5 -1.57 -17.09 -24.21
N PHE A 6 -0.51 -17.14 -23.40
CA PHE A 6 -0.51 -16.54 -22.07
C PHE A 6 -0.16 -15.06 -22.21
N GLN A 7 -1.15 -14.20 -22.02
CA GLN A 7 -0.96 -12.75 -22.00
C GLN A 7 -0.85 -12.31 -20.53
N LEU A 8 0.32 -11.80 -20.15
CA LEU A 8 0.58 -11.28 -18.80
C LEU A 8 0.20 -9.81 -18.78
N ASP A 9 -0.93 -9.49 -18.17
CA ASP A 9 -1.30 -8.12 -17.84
C ASP A 9 -0.75 -7.77 -16.45
N PHE A 10 0.10 -6.75 -16.40
CA PHE A 10 0.67 -6.26 -15.15
C PHE A 10 -0.20 -5.17 -14.55
N ILE A 11 -0.21 -5.09 -13.21
CA ILE A 11 -0.78 -3.94 -12.51
C ILE A 11 0.22 -2.79 -12.66
N GLU A 12 -0.23 -1.67 -13.24
CA GLU A 12 0.61 -0.49 -13.42
C GLU A 12 0.60 0.42 -12.18
N ASP A 13 -0.57 0.66 -11.59
CA ASP A 13 -0.76 1.55 -10.46
C ASP A 13 -1.73 0.94 -9.44
N ARG A 14 -1.47 1.18 -8.15
CA ARG A 14 -2.34 0.79 -7.03
C ARG A 14 -2.25 1.84 -5.93
N VAL A 15 -3.39 2.33 -5.46
CA VAL A 15 -3.46 3.22 -4.29
C VAL A 15 -4.08 2.44 -3.14
N GLU A 16 -3.43 2.46 -1.97
CA GLU A 16 -3.89 1.76 -0.78
C GLU A 16 -3.87 2.68 0.44
N PHE A 17 -4.91 2.56 1.27
CA PHE A 17 -5.09 3.35 2.47
C PHE A 17 -4.79 2.49 3.69
N PHE A 18 -4.01 3.04 4.61
CA PHE A 18 -3.64 2.40 5.86
C PHE A 18 -4.03 3.30 7.02
N GLU A 19 -4.45 2.69 8.12
CA GLU A 19 -4.69 3.39 9.37
C GLU A 19 -4.28 2.54 10.58
N ALA A 20 -3.91 3.21 11.66
CA ALA A 20 -3.68 2.59 12.96
C ALA A 20 -3.77 3.62 14.10
N THR A 21 -4.00 3.14 15.32
CA THR A 21 -3.96 3.97 16.55
C THR A 21 -2.53 4.21 17.06
N GLU A 22 -1.56 3.46 16.54
CA GLU A 22 -0.14 3.56 16.89
C GLU A 22 0.69 3.66 15.61
N LEU A 23 1.63 4.61 15.58
CA LEU A 23 2.47 4.86 14.39
C LEU A 23 3.26 3.61 13.99
N LYS A 24 3.82 2.86 14.95
CA LYS A 24 4.56 1.62 14.69
C LYS A 24 3.71 0.54 14.01
N VAL A 25 2.41 0.50 14.33
CA VAL A 25 1.48 -0.45 13.71
C VAL A 25 1.19 -0.03 12.27
N LEU A 26 1.05 1.29 12.03
CA LEU A 26 0.90 1.83 10.67
C LEU A 26 2.12 1.49 9.80
N GLU A 27 3.33 1.76 10.32
CA GLU A 27 4.60 1.48 9.65
C GLU A 27 4.71 0.00 9.28
N LYS A 28 4.48 -0.90 10.25
CA LYS A 28 4.54 -2.34 10.02
C LYS A 28 3.57 -2.81 8.92
N ARG A 29 2.34 -2.31 8.90
CA ARG A 29 1.33 -2.66 7.87
C ARG A 29 1.77 -2.21 6.48
N ILE A 30 2.37 -1.03 6.37
CA ILE A 30 2.88 -0.50 5.10
C ILE A 30 4.07 -1.36 4.63
N GLU A 31 4.99 -1.71 5.53
CA GLU A 31 6.15 -2.56 5.21
C GLU A 31 5.74 -3.96 4.74
N GLU A 32 4.77 -4.58 5.42
CA GLU A 32 4.19 -5.87 5.01
C GLU A 32 3.61 -5.79 3.59
N LYS A 33 2.85 -4.72 3.28
CA LYS A 33 2.30 -4.53 1.92
C LYS A 33 3.39 -4.28 0.88
N ILE A 34 4.45 -3.56 1.23
CA ILE A 34 5.60 -3.36 0.35
C ILE A 34 6.24 -4.71 -0.01
N GLU A 35 6.40 -5.61 0.96
CA GLU A 35 6.96 -6.94 0.72
C GLU A 35 6.06 -7.77 -0.20
N GLU A 36 4.75 -7.80 0.06
CA GLU A 36 3.77 -8.48 -0.80
C GLU A 36 3.79 -7.95 -2.24
N ASN A 37 3.86 -6.63 -2.41
CA ASN A 37 3.81 -5.97 -3.71
C ASN A 37 5.04 -6.25 -4.60
N LYS A 38 6.17 -6.68 -4.02
CA LYS A 38 7.33 -7.13 -4.80
C LYS A 38 6.98 -8.31 -5.71
N ALA A 39 6.11 -9.21 -5.26
CA ALA A 39 5.69 -10.39 -6.02
C ALA A 39 4.92 -10.04 -7.30
N ILE A 40 4.35 -8.83 -7.36
CA ILE A 40 3.60 -8.30 -8.50
C ILE A 40 4.28 -7.08 -9.15
N LEU A 41 5.60 -6.93 -8.92
CA LEU A 41 6.46 -5.89 -9.52
C LEU A 41 6.06 -4.44 -9.21
N LEU A 42 5.29 -4.23 -8.15
CA LEU A 42 4.95 -2.90 -7.67
C LEU A 42 5.96 -2.40 -6.63
N GLY A 43 6.35 -1.13 -6.72
CA GLY A 43 7.15 -0.40 -5.74
C GLY A 43 6.43 0.84 -5.23
N VAL A 44 6.90 1.45 -4.14
CA VAL A 44 6.33 2.71 -3.62
C VAL A 44 6.68 3.86 -4.57
N HIS A 45 5.66 4.53 -5.08
CA HIS A 45 5.79 5.76 -5.85
C HIS A 45 5.68 7.00 -4.95
N SER A 46 4.69 7.02 -4.05
CA SER A 46 4.53 8.11 -3.09
C SER A 46 3.80 7.64 -1.82
N VAL A 47 4.02 8.38 -0.73
CA VAL A 47 3.32 8.17 0.55
C VAL A 47 2.88 9.53 1.08
N SER A 48 1.60 9.65 1.43
CA SER A 48 1.03 10.83 2.09
C SER A 48 0.48 10.45 3.46
N HIS A 49 0.86 11.19 4.50
CA HIS A 49 0.45 10.92 5.88
C HIS A 49 -0.58 11.92 6.37
N GLN A 50 -1.54 11.45 7.16
CA GLN A 50 -2.47 12.30 7.91
C GLN A 50 -2.62 11.77 9.33
N MET A 51 -2.62 12.68 10.30
CA MET A 51 -2.89 12.37 11.70
C MET A 51 -4.05 13.23 12.18
N TYR A 52 -5.01 12.61 12.85
CA TYR A 52 -6.07 13.33 13.52
C TYR A 52 -6.23 12.86 14.97
N VAL A 53 -6.67 13.77 15.81
CA VAL A 53 -7.02 13.50 17.20
C VAL A 53 -8.53 13.64 17.31
N SER A 54 -9.20 12.58 17.72
CA SER A 54 -10.65 12.63 17.97
C SER A 54 -10.98 13.53 19.17
N GLU A 55 -12.24 13.92 19.30
CA GLU A 55 -12.74 14.70 20.44
C GLU A 55 -12.46 14.04 21.81
N LYS A 56 -12.30 12.71 21.82
CA LYS A 56 -11.97 11.91 23.02
C LYS A 56 -10.47 11.80 23.29
N GLY A 57 -9.63 12.50 22.51
CA GLY A 57 -8.17 12.48 22.64
C GLY A 57 -7.48 11.28 21.98
N GLN A 58 -8.22 10.37 21.35
CA GLN A 58 -7.63 9.23 20.65
C GLN A 58 -6.94 9.69 19.36
N ARG A 59 -5.68 9.26 19.17
CA ARG A 59 -4.89 9.53 17.97
C ARG A 59 -5.15 8.46 16.92
N PHE A 60 -5.29 8.90 15.69
CA PHE A 60 -5.37 8.06 14.51
C PHE A 60 -4.32 8.51 13.51
N TYR A 61 -3.49 7.56 13.10
CA TYR A 61 -2.49 7.73 12.06
C TYR A 61 -3.02 7.07 10.80
N SER A 62 -2.90 7.76 9.67
CA SER A 62 -3.30 7.25 8.38
C SER A 62 -2.27 7.58 7.31
N ALA A 63 -2.19 6.72 6.30
CA ALA A 63 -1.34 6.94 5.14
C ALA A 63 -2.04 6.49 3.87
N VAL A 64 -1.82 7.23 2.79
CA VAL A 64 -2.15 6.82 1.43
C VAL A 64 -0.84 6.46 0.74
N VAL A 65 -0.71 5.21 0.31
CA VAL A 65 0.47 4.71 -0.41
C VAL A 65 0.08 4.49 -1.86
N HIS A 66 0.72 5.22 -2.77
CA HIS A 66 0.64 4.97 -4.20
C HIS A 66 1.78 4.03 -4.57
N PHE A 67 1.43 2.82 -4.96
CA PHE A 67 2.32 1.84 -5.56
C PHE A 67 2.27 1.94 -7.08
N LYS A 68 3.43 1.81 -7.72
CA LYS A 68 3.57 1.84 -9.17
C LYS A 68 4.51 0.76 -9.64
N ARG A 69 4.28 0.24 -10.84
CA ARG A 69 5.20 -0.71 -11.48
C ARG A 69 6.61 -0.11 -11.57
N LYS A 70 7.60 -0.92 -11.21
CA LYS A 70 9.02 -0.57 -11.36
C LYS A 70 9.45 -0.53 -12.82
#